data_AF-A0A7X8HHD0-F1
#
_entry.id   AF-A0A7X8HHD0-F1
#
_cell.length_a   1.000
_cell.length_b   1.000
_cell.length_c   1.000
_cell.angle_alpha   90.00
_cell.angle_beta   90.00
_cell.angle_gamma   90.00
#
_symmetry.space_group_name_H-M   'P 1'
#
loop_
_entity.id
_entity.type
_entity.pdbx_description
1 polymer ?
#
loop_
_entity_poly.entity_id
_entity_poly.type
_entity_poly.pdbx_seq_one_letter_code
_entity_poly.pdbx_strand_id
1 'polypeptide(L)'
;MAKRRRMYSRRRRINYKPILFLAAIIVILIAVVLNIFKKDSYISKIDEALTEMSQMSGTISIVSKIDATIYEKDGLKYSNQHEGIKRLTSFDGKVSDDSSKVENVKSLLDSLLNSDETELVSELPSKDDGYLWLEADIISEHEILIFDREKEYNFDLYYHIEDEIIYLKEKYFDEFSKRYNKTNFQGYKATDEFISILKELTENQAGKREE
;
A
#
# COMPACT_ATOMS: atom_id res chain seq x y z
N MET A 1 53.25 -31.55 58.77
CA MET A 1 53.21 -31.52 57.28
C MET A 1 51.78 -31.28 56.81
N ALA A 2 51.48 -30.12 56.22
CA ALA A 2 50.13 -29.80 55.75
C ALA A 2 49.91 -30.30 54.31
N LYS A 3 48.92 -31.19 54.10
CA LYS A 3 48.52 -31.68 52.77
C LYS A 3 47.85 -30.55 51.98
N ARG A 4 48.51 -30.06 50.92
CA ARG A 4 47.90 -29.14 49.94
C ARG A 4 46.78 -29.86 49.20
N ARG A 5 45.52 -29.44 49.41
CA ARG A 5 44.38 -29.89 48.61
C ARG A 5 44.44 -29.15 47.26
N ARG A 6 44.63 -29.89 46.17
CA ARG A 6 44.52 -29.34 44.80
C ARG A 6 43.03 -29.12 44.50
N MET A 7 42.60 -27.86 44.43
CA MET A 7 41.28 -27.50 43.88
C MET A 7 41.31 -27.74 42.38
N TYR A 8 40.70 -28.82 41.90
CA TYR A 8 40.38 -28.97 40.49
C TYR A 8 39.20 -28.04 40.17
N SER A 9 39.45 -26.96 39.43
CA SER A 9 38.39 -26.16 38.82
C SER A 9 37.72 -26.99 37.71
N ARG A 10 36.57 -27.61 38.00
CA ARG A 10 35.72 -28.20 36.96
C ARG A 10 35.21 -27.08 36.05
N ARG A 11 35.74 -26.96 34.82
CA ARG A 11 35.10 -26.16 33.76
C ARG A 11 33.71 -26.75 33.51
N ARG A 12 32.66 -26.03 33.93
CA ARG A 12 31.26 -26.39 33.60
C ARG A 12 31.12 -26.31 32.08
N ARG A 13 30.81 -27.43 31.42
CA ARG A 13 30.39 -27.43 30.02
C ARG A 13 28.99 -26.83 29.98
N ILE A 14 28.85 -25.68 29.33
CA ILE A 14 27.55 -25.04 29.13
C ILE A 14 26.80 -25.90 28.11
N ASN A 15 25.61 -26.38 28.47
CA ASN A 15 24.72 -27.04 27.51
C ASN A 15 24.04 -25.95 26.68
N TYR A 16 24.49 -25.77 25.44
CA TYR A 16 23.95 -24.77 24.53
C TYR A 16 22.57 -25.16 23.95
N LYS A 17 22.14 -26.43 24.06
CA LYS A 17 20.84 -26.90 23.57
C LYS A 17 19.64 -26.07 24.05
N PRO A 18 19.46 -25.80 25.36
CA PRO A 18 18.36 -24.93 25.83
C PRO A 18 18.48 -23.49 25.34
N ILE A 19 19.70 -22.96 25.18
CA ILE A 19 19.93 -21.60 24.66
C ILE A 19 19.52 -21.52 23.18
N LEU A 20 19.88 -22.53 22.40
CA LEU A 20 19.53 -22.65 20.98
C LEU A 20 18.01 -22.78 20.77
N PHE A 21 17.35 -23.55 21.64
CA PHE A 21 15.89 -23.68 21.62
C PHE A 21 15.20 -22.35 21.95
N LEU A 22 15.71 -21.61 22.93
CA LEU A 22 15.17 -20.29 23.30
C LEU A 22 15.37 -19.27 22.16
N ALA A 23 16.52 -19.30 21.49
CA ALA A 23 16.78 -18.48 20.32
C ALA A 23 15.82 -18.80 19.16
N ALA A 24 15.55 -20.08 18.91
CA ALA A 24 14.58 -20.49 17.87
C ALA A 24 13.16 -19.98 18.15
N ILE A 25 12.71 -20.04 19.41
CA ILE A 25 11.40 -19.48 19.81
C ILE A 25 11.33 -17.98 19.57
N ILE A 26 12.40 -17.24 19.90
CA ILE A 26 12.47 -15.79 19.67
C ILE A 26 12.38 -15.48 18.17
N VAL A 27 13.10 -16.21 17.32
CA VAL A 27 13.03 -16.03 15.85
C VAL A 27 11.62 -16.27 15.33
N ILE A 28 10.94 -17.31 15.81
CA ILE A 28 9.54 -17.59 15.43
C ILE A 28 8.62 -16.44 15.87
N LEU A 29 8.77 -15.95 17.10
CA LEU A 29 7.98 -14.81 17.60
C LEU A 29 8.20 -13.55 16.76
N ILE A 30 9.45 -13.23 16.41
CA ILE A 30 9.77 -12.09 15.54
C ILE A 30 9.12 -12.27 14.18
N ALA A 31 9.21 -13.46 13.57
CA ALA A 31 8.60 -13.74 12.27
C ALA A 31 7.07 -13.59 12.32
N VAL A 32 6.41 -14.06 13.38
CA VAL A 32 4.96 -13.90 13.56
C VAL A 32 4.58 -12.42 13.68
N VAL A 33 5.31 -11.64 14.48
CA VAL A 33 5.05 -10.21 14.66
C VAL A 33 5.25 -9.44 13.34
N LEU A 34 6.35 -9.70 12.62
CA LEU A 34 6.60 -9.08 11.31
C LEU A 34 5.52 -9.44 10.30
N ASN A 35 5.00 -10.67 10.32
CA ASN A 35 3.95 -11.11 9.41
C ASN A 35 2.61 -10.40 9.69
N ILE A 36 2.30 -10.10 10.96
CA ILE A 36 1.12 -9.30 11.32
C ILE A 36 1.25 -7.89 10.76
N PHE A 37 2.40 -7.23 10.94
CA PHE A 37 2.62 -5.88 10.40
C PHE A 37 2.59 -5.82 8.88
N LYS A 38 3.03 -6.88 8.18
CA LYS A 38 2.93 -6.98 6.71
C LYS A 38 1.49 -7.02 6.21
N LYS A 39 0.57 -7.63 6.96
CA LYS A 39 -0.86 -7.72 6.57
C LYS A 39 -1.59 -6.39 6.60
N ASP A 40 -1.03 -5.39 7.29
CA ASP A 40 -1.61 -4.06 7.41
C ASP A 40 -0.93 -3.04 6.47
N SER A 41 0.03 -3.50 5.64
CA SER A 41 0.64 -2.63 4.62
C SER A 41 -0.39 -2.28 3.55
N TYR A 42 -0.22 -1.10 2.96
CA TYR A 42 -1.12 -0.61 1.93
C TYR A 42 -1.15 -1.53 0.70
N ILE A 43 0.03 -1.97 0.27
CA ILE A 43 0.19 -2.88 -0.87
C ILE A 43 -0.46 -4.25 -0.61
N SER A 44 -0.41 -4.75 0.63
CA SER A 44 -1.09 -6.01 0.98
C SER A 44 -2.62 -5.89 0.91
N LYS A 45 -3.18 -4.70 1.15
CA LYS A 45 -4.62 -4.47 1.03
C LYS A 45 -5.07 -4.33 -0.42
N ILE A 46 -4.21 -3.83 -1.29
CA ILE A 46 -4.47 -3.85 -2.74
C ILE A 46 -4.61 -5.31 -3.21
N ASP A 47 -3.68 -6.20 -2.85
CA ASP A 47 -3.74 -7.64 -3.18
C ASP A 47 -5.02 -8.31 -2.64
N GLU A 48 -5.38 -8.04 -1.38
CA GLU A 48 -6.63 -8.52 -0.75
C GLU A 48 -7.88 -8.03 -1.52
N ALA A 49 -7.92 -6.75 -1.88
CA ALA A 49 -9.06 -6.14 -2.57
C ALA A 49 -9.22 -6.68 -4.01
N LEU A 50 -8.11 -6.90 -4.72
CA LEU A 50 -8.12 -7.41 -6.10
C LEU A 50 -8.56 -8.88 -6.20
N THR A 51 -8.26 -9.70 -5.19
CA THR A 51 -8.54 -11.14 -5.21
C THR A 51 -10.05 -11.44 -5.25
N GLU A 52 -10.84 -10.69 -4.48
CA GLU A 52 -12.30 -10.90 -4.34
C GLU A 52 -13.10 -9.69 -4.86
N MET A 53 -12.53 -8.94 -5.81
CA MET A 53 -13.16 -7.75 -6.39
C MET A 53 -14.45 -8.10 -7.12
N SER A 54 -15.56 -7.48 -6.70
CA SER A 54 -16.84 -7.50 -7.42
C SER A 54 -17.04 -6.24 -8.27
N GLN A 55 -16.62 -5.08 -7.76
CA GLN A 55 -16.74 -3.80 -8.46
C GLN A 55 -15.53 -2.90 -8.19
N MET A 56 -15.21 -2.04 -9.16
CA MET A 56 -14.22 -0.98 -9.02
C MET A 56 -14.71 0.29 -9.70
N SER A 57 -14.48 1.44 -9.08
CA SER A 57 -14.70 2.77 -9.65
C SER A 57 -13.62 3.74 -9.22
N GLY A 58 -13.46 4.85 -9.92
CA GLY A 58 -12.45 5.83 -9.51
C GLY A 58 -12.09 6.84 -10.58
N THR A 59 -11.01 7.57 -10.31
CA THR A 59 -10.52 8.64 -11.18
C THR A 59 -9.01 8.62 -11.33
N ILE A 60 -8.55 9.14 -12.47
CA ILE A 60 -7.13 9.47 -12.67
C ILE A 60 -7.07 10.98 -12.89
N SER A 61 -6.26 11.65 -12.08
CA SER A 61 -6.10 13.10 -12.06
C SER A 61 -4.63 13.49 -12.00
N ILE A 62 -4.31 14.72 -12.35
CA ILE A 62 -3.01 15.34 -12.02
C ILE A 62 -3.21 16.21 -10.80
N VAL A 63 -2.30 16.17 -9.83
CA VAL A 63 -2.33 16.99 -8.61
C VAL A 63 -0.97 17.63 -8.34
N SER A 64 -0.93 18.92 -7.99
CA SER A 64 0.34 19.64 -7.76
C SER A 64 0.83 19.57 -6.32
N LYS A 65 -0.08 19.30 -5.37
CA LYS A 65 0.22 19.18 -3.95
C LYS A 65 -0.65 18.12 -3.31
N ILE A 66 -0.03 17.28 -2.50
CA ILE A 66 -0.63 16.13 -1.84
C ILE A 66 -0.56 16.35 -0.34
N ASP A 67 -1.72 16.46 0.31
CA ASP A 67 -1.83 16.33 1.76
C ASP A 67 -2.68 15.09 2.07
N ALA A 68 -2.01 13.99 2.44
CA ALA A 68 -2.67 12.75 2.81
C ALA A 68 -3.03 12.67 4.31
N THR A 69 -2.98 13.81 5.02
CA THR A 69 -3.37 13.87 6.42
C THR A 69 -4.88 13.71 6.55
N ILE A 70 -5.30 12.75 7.39
CA ILE A 70 -6.70 12.60 7.77
C ILE A 70 -7.00 13.59 8.89
N TYR A 71 -7.91 14.53 8.65
CA TYR A 71 -8.37 15.52 9.63
C TYR A 71 -9.74 15.13 10.17
N GLU A 72 -9.89 15.00 11.49
CA GLU A 72 -11.20 14.83 12.13
C GLU A 72 -11.56 16.12 12.88
N LYS A 73 -12.69 16.73 12.54
CA LYS A 73 -13.22 17.91 13.24
C LYS A 73 -14.71 17.70 13.53
N ASP A 74 -15.10 17.82 14.79
CA ASP A 74 -16.51 17.70 15.22
C ASP A 74 -17.20 16.38 14.80
N GLY A 75 -16.43 15.28 14.71
CA GLY A 75 -16.91 13.97 14.25
C GLY A 75 -17.03 13.83 12.72
N LEU A 76 -16.74 14.89 11.96
CA LEU A 76 -16.61 14.85 10.52
C LEU A 76 -15.14 14.56 10.15
N LYS A 77 -14.94 13.47 9.41
CA LYS A 77 -13.63 13.11 8.86
C LYS A 77 -13.47 13.75 7.49
N TYR A 78 -12.38 14.49 7.32
CA TYR A 78 -11.89 14.99 6.05
C TYR A 78 -10.68 14.13 5.69
N SER A 79 -10.83 13.30 4.66
CA SER A 79 -9.71 12.64 4.01
C SER A 79 -8.98 13.63 3.09
N ASN A 80 -7.79 13.22 2.66
CA ASN A 80 -6.79 13.91 1.85
C ASN A 80 -7.19 15.27 1.21
N GLN A 81 -6.38 16.30 1.41
CA GLN A 81 -6.51 17.56 0.68
C GLN A 81 -5.51 17.61 -0.48
N HIS A 82 -6.02 17.74 -1.71
CA HIS A 82 -5.20 17.91 -2.90
C HIS A 82 -5.41 19.29 -3.50
N GLU A 83 -4.33 19.93 -3.97
CA GLU A 83 -4.41 21.18 -4.71
C GLU A 83 -4.04 20.95 -6.19
N GLY A 84 -4.54 21.82 -7.07
CA GLY A 84 -4.24 21.76 -8.50
C GLY A 84 -4.84 20.57 -9.24
N ILE A 85 -5.94 20.00 -8.73
CA ILE A 85 -6.57 18.79 -9.31
C ILE A 85 -7.04 19.05 -10.74
N LYS A 86 -6.53 18.26 -11.68
CA LYS A 86 -6.97 18.21 -13.08
C LYS A 86 -7.34 16.78 -13.44
N ARG A 87 -8.63 16.47 -13.44
CA ARG A 87 -9.16 15.15 -13.82
C ARG A 87 -8.85 14.84 -15.28
N LEU A 88 -8.27 13.66 -15.52
CA LEU A 88 -7.97 13.14 -16.85
C LEU A 88 -9.03 12.16 -17.31
N THR A 89 -9.39 11.21 -16.45
CA THR A 89 -10.40 10.19 -16.79
C THR A 89 -11.07 9.67 -15.53
N SER A 90 -12.12 8.88 -15.74
CA SER A 90 -12.75 8.06 -14.72
C SER A 90 -13.16 6.73 -15.30
N PHE A 91 -13.41 5.79 -14.39
CA PHE A 91 -13.86 4.45 -14.66
C PHE A 91 -14.90 4.06 -13.62
N ASP A 92 -15.91 3.32 -14.05
CA ASP A 92 -16.89 2.68 -13.16
C ASP A 92 -17.27 1.31 -13.73
N GLY A 93 -17.01 0.25 -12.98
CA GLY A 93 -17.33 -1.13 -13.34
C GLY A 93 -18.83 -1.41 -13.52
N LYS A 94 -19.71 -0.52 -13.07
CA LYS A 94 -21.15 -0.57 -13.40
C LYS A 94 -21.46 -0.09 -14.81
N VAL A 95 -20.55 0.63 -15.45
CA VAL A 95 -20.71 1.17 -16.81
C VAL A 95 -20.02 0.24 -17.80
N SER A 96 -20.79 -0.35 -18.73
CA SER A 96 -20.27 -1.30 -19.72
C SER A 96 -19.11 -0.74 -20.54
N ASP A 97 -19.19 0.54 -20.90
CA ASP A 97 -18.21 1.23 -21.74
C ASP A 97 -16.87 1.47 -21.01
N ASP A 98 -16.86 1.37 -19.67
CA ASP A 98 -15.66 1.52 -18.85
C ASP A 98 -15.01 0.17 -18.48
N SER A 99 -15.56 -0.96 -18.95
CA SER A 99 -15.05 -2.30 -18.63
C SER A 99 -13.55 -2.47 -18.98
N SER A 100 -13.11 -1.95 -20.12
CA SER A 100 -11.69 -2.00 -20.50
C SER A 100 -10.82 -1.11 -19.61
N LYS A 101 -11.32 0.05 -19.17
CA LYS A 101 -10.59 0.93 -18.26
C LYS A 101 -10.43 0.29 -16.89
N VAL A 102 -11.48 -0.37 -16.39
CA VAL A 102 -11.43 -1.10 -15.11
C VAL A 102 -10.42 -2.24 -15.18
N GLU A 103 -10.42 -3.02 -16.27
CA GLU A 103 -9.42 -4.09 -16.45
C GLU A 103 -8.00 -3.52 -16.52
N ASN A 104 -7.80 -2.41 -17.24
CA ASN A 104 -6.51 -1.73 -17.27
C ASN A 104 -6.08 -1.24 -15.88
N VAL A 105 -6.97 -0.62 -15.09
CA VAL A 105 -6.65 -0.20 -13.72
C VAL A 105 -6.32 -1.40 -12.84
N LYS A 106 -7.05 -2.52 -13.00
CA LYS A 106 -6.75 -3.78 -12.30
C LYS A 106 -5.35 -4.29 -12.65
N SER A 107 -4.99 -4.37 -13.92
CA SER A 107 -3.65 -4.79 -14.35
C SER A 107 -2.55 -3.83 -13.87
N LEU A 108 -2.85 -2.53 -13.81
CA LEU A 108 -1.93 -1.51 -13.27
C LEU A 108 -1.65 -1.75 -11.78
N LEU A 109 -2.69 -2.04 -10.99
CA LEU A 109 -2.55 -2.36 -9.57
C LEU A 109 -1.86 -3.72 -9.35
N ASP A 110 -2.08 -4.70 -10.22
CA ASP A 110 -1.39 -6.00 -10.16
C ASP A 110 0.11 -5.88 -10.47
N SER A 111 0.47 -5.05 -11.46
CA SER A 111 1.88 -4.77 -11.79
C SER A 111 2.62 -4.08 -10.63
N LEU A 112 1.92 -3.24 -9.88
CA LEU A 112 2.45 -2.60 -8.67
C LEU A 112 2.81 -3.62 -7.57
N LEU A 113 2.05 -4.72 -7.42
CA LEU A 113 2.35 -5.76 -6.42
C LEU A 113 3.73 -6.42 -6.63
N ASN A 114 4.25 -6.35 -7.85
CA ASN A 114 5.55 -6.91 -8.24
C ASN A 114 6.68 -5.87 -8.25
N SER A 115 6.40 -4.62 -7.85
CA SER A 115 7.37 -3.51 -7.90
C SER A 115 8.33 -3.51 -6.71
N ASP A 116 9.58 -3.13 -6.96
CA ASP A 116 10.59 -3.02 -5.91
C ASP A 116 10.36 -1.77 -5.05
N GLU A 117 10.45 -1.93 -3.73
CA GLU A 117 10.44 -0.81 -2.77
C GLU A 117 11.66 0.10 -3.01
N THR A 118 11.45 1.41 -2.97
CA THR A 118 12.50 2.42 -3.14
C THR A 118 12.75 3.19 -1.84
N GLU A 119 12.02 4.28 -1.62
CA GLU A 119 12.25 5.21 -0.53
C GLU A 119 11.03 5.35 0.38
N LEU A 120 11.28 5.63 1.66
CA LEU A 120 10.25 5.96 2.63
C LEU A 120 10.32 7.46 2.93
N VAL A 121 9.27 8.19 2.58
CA VAL A 121 9.21 9.65 2.71
C VAL A 121 8.04 10.07 3.59
N SER A 122 8.23 11.07 4.45
CA SER A 122 7.16 11.51 5.36
C SER A 122 6.08 12.35 4.67
N GLU A 123 6.43 13.02 3.58
CA GLU A 123 5.59 13.91 2.80
C GLU A 123 6.08 13.94 1.36
N LEU A 124 5.17 14.19 0.41
CA LEU A 124 5.51 14.39 -0.99
C LEU A 124 5.66 15.89 -1.27
N PRO A 125 6.78 16.34 -1.87
CA PRO A 125 6.97 17.75 -2.19
C PRO A 125 5.95 18.23 -3.22
N SER A 126 5.59 19.52 -3.18
CA SER A 126 4.78 20.10 -4.25
C SER A 126 5.60 20.20 -5.54
N LYS A 127 4.99 19.88 -6.68
CA LYS A 127 5.62 19.91 -8.00
C LYS A 127 4.73 20.61 -9.02
N ASP A 128 5.33 21.37 -9.94
CA ASP A 128 4.61 22.15 -10.95
C ASP A 128 3.88 21.27 -11.97
N ASP A 129 4.54 20.20 -12.44
CA ASP A 129 3.94 19.19 -13.34
C ASP A 129 3.13 18.12 -12.59
N GLY A 130 3.12 18.21 -11.25
CA GLY A 130 2.32 17.42 -10.34
C GLY A 130 2.63 15.91 -10.32
N TYR A 131 1.69 15.17 -9.74
CA TYR A 131 1.67 13.72 -9.66
C TYR A 131 0.43 13.22 -10.41
N LEU A 132 0.57 12.09 -11.10
CA LEU A 132 -0.59 11.32 -11.55
C LEU A 132 -1.17 10.61 -10.34
N TRP A 133 -2.34 11.07 -9.90
CA TRP A 133 -3.10 10.53 -8.81
C TRP A 133 -4.18 9.58 -9.34
N LEU A 134 -4.07 8.32 -8.98
CA LEU A 134 -5.13 7.31 -9.15
C LEU A 134 -5.87 7.18 -7.81
N GLU A 135 -7.16 7.49 -7.86
CA GLU A 135 -8.12 7.21 -6.80
C GLU A 135 -8.97 6.02 -7.26
N ALA A 136 -9.01 4.95 -6.46
CA ALA A 136 -9.74 3.73 -6.79
C ALA A 136 -10.51 3.20 -5.58
N ASP A 137 -11.83 3.12 -5.73
CA ASP A 137 -12.75 2.49 -4.80
C ASP A 137 -13.04 1.07 -5.28
N ILE A 138 -12.75 0.09 -4.44
CA ILE A 138 -12.89 -1.34 -4.75
C ILE A 138 -13.88 -1.96 -3.76
N ILE A 139 -14.93 -2.58 -4.29
CA ILE A 139 -15.86 -3.40 -3.53
C ILE A 139 -15.44 -4.85 -3.70
N SER A 140 -15.20 -5.54 -2.58
CA SER A 140 -14.92 -6.97 -2.55
C SER A 140 -16.05 -7.70 -1.83
N GLU A 141 -16.53 -8.79 -2.41
CA GLU A 141 -17.56 -9.64 -1.81
C GLU A 141 -16.89 -10.79 -1.06
N HIS A 142 -17.04 -10.82 0.27
CA HIS A 142 -16.57 -11.94 1.09
C HIS A 142 -17.77 -12.76 1.57
N GLU A 143 -17.80 -14.05 1.21
CA GLU A 143 -18.75 -15.01 1.79
C GLU A 143 -18.28 -15.45 3.18
N ILE A 144 -19.01 -15.07 4.23
CA ILE A 144 -18.79 -15.64 5.58
C ILE A 144 -19.99 -16.52 5.93
N LEU A 145 -19.79 -17.84 5.81
CA LEU A 145 -20.72 -18.93 6.15
C LEU A 145 -22.04 -18.93 5.33
N ILE A 146 -22.88 -17.90 5.48
CA ILE A 146 -24.23 -17.77 4.87
C ILE A 146 -24.61 -16.29 4.64
N PHE A 147 -23.70 -15.34 4.82
CA PHE A 147 -23.95 -13.91 4.62
C PHE A 147 -22.87 -13.32 3.71
N ASP A 148 -23.32 -12.66 2.65
CA ASP A 148 -22.47 -11.82 1.81
C ASP A 148 -22.17 -10.54 2.58
N ARG A 149 -20.89 -10.27 2.82
CA ARG A 149 -20.44 -8.97 3.32
C ARG A 149 -19.58 -8.32 2.26
N GLU A 150 -20.07 -7.20 1.76
CA GLU A 150 -19.27 -6.29 0.96
C GLU A 150 -18.27 -5.57 1.86
N LYS A 151 -17.02 -5.52 1.41
CA LYS A 151 -15.96 -4.74 2.02
C LYS A 151 -15.49 -3.72 1.00
N GLU A 152 -15.51 -2.46 1.40
CA GLU A 152 -15.08 -1.34 0.57
C GLU A 152 -13.64 -0.95 0.91
N TYR A 153 -12.86 -0.71 -0.13
CA TYR A 153 -11.49 -0.25 -0.04
C TYR A 153 -11.29 1.01 -0.86
N ASN A 154 -10.60 2.00 -0.29
CA ASN A 154 -10.32 3.27 -0.95
C ASN A 154 -8.81 3.41 -1.10
N PHE A 155 -8.33 3.45 -2.34
CA PHE A 155 -6.92 3.49 -2.68
C PHE A 155 -6.53 4.82 -3.33
N ASP A 156 -5.42 5.38 -2.84
CA ASP A 156 -4.74 6.57 -3.33
C ASP A 156 -3.33 6.17 -3.76
N LEU A 157 -3.02 6.39 -5.03
CA LEU A 157 -1.70 6.12 -5.61
C LEU A 157 -1.19 7.38 -6.30
N TYR A 158 0.05 7.77 -6.04
CA TYR A 158 0.67 8.97 -6.62
C TYR A 158 1.90 8.60 -7.43
N TYR A 159 1.79 8.65 -8.75
CA TYR A 159 2.89 8.39 -9.67
C TYR A 159 3.61 9.68 -10.05
N HIS A 160 4.93 9.70 -9.86
CA HIS A 160 5.79 10.76 -10.31
C HIS A 160 6.49 10.36 -11.61
N ILE A 161 6.16 11.06 -12.70
CA ILE A 161 6.58 10.70 -14.06
C ILE A 161 8.10 10.79 -14.25
N GLU A 162 8.76 11.84 -13.72
CA GLU A 162 10.19 12.05 -13.99
C GLU A 162 11.09 11.07 -13.23
N ASP A 163 10.71 10.72 -12.00
CA ASP A 163 11.50 9.79 -11.17
C ASP A 163 11.07 8.33 -11.40
N GLU A 164 9.97 8.10 -12.12
CA GLU A 164 9.33 6.78 -12.31
C GLU A 164 9.03 6.07 -10.98
N ILE A 165 8.62 6.83 -9.96
CA ILE A 165 8.30 6.32 -8.62
C ILE A 165 6.81 6.45 -8.36
N ILE A 166 6.24 5.37 -7.82
CA ILE A 166 4.88 5.27 -7.35
C ILE A 166 4.89 5.39 -5.83
N TYR A 167 4.18 6.36 -5.29
CA TYR A 167 4.05 6.57 -3.85
C TYR A 167 2.67 6.10 -3.37
N LEU A 168 2.69 5.26 -2.35
CA LEU A 168 1.52 4.80 -1.61
C LEU A 168 1.69 5.16 -0.15
N LYS A 169 0.59 5.27 0.60
CA LYS A 169 0.67 5.29 2.07
C LYS A 169 1.39 4.01 2.54
N GLU A 170 2.22 4.07 3.57
CA GLU A 170 2.92 2.89 4.12
C GLU A 170 1.92 1.86 4.69
N LYS A 171 0.87 2.36 5.33
CA LYS A 171 -0.14 1.54 6.02
C LYS A 171 -1.54 1.86 5.52
N TYR A 172 -2.36 0.82 5.42
CA TYR A 172 -3.78 0.98 5.13
C TYR A 172 -4.53 1.32 6.42
N PHE A 173 -5.24 2.45 6.41
CA PHE A 173 -6.09 2.87 7.51
C PHE A 173 -7.53 2.86 7.03
N ASP A 174 -8.38 2.04 7.66
CA ASP A 174 -9.81 2.07 7.37
C ASP A 174 -10.45 3.37 7.86
N GLU A 175 -11.66 3.65 7.35
CA GLU A 175 -12.48 4.78 7.78
C GLU A 175 -12.82 4.76 9.27
N PHE A 176 -12.55 3.66 10.00
CA PHE A 176 -12.77 3.53 11.44
C PHE A 176 -11.52 3.80 12.29
N SER A 177 -10.35 4.00 11.69
CA SER A 177 -9.15 4.41 12.42
C SER A 177 -9.36 5.82 13.02
N LYS A 178 -9.47 5.88 14.34
CA LYS A 178 -9.74 7.10 15.11
C LYS A 178 -8.44 7.61 15.73
N ARG A 179 -7.67 8.42 14.98
CA ARG A 179 -6.73 9.46 15.45
C ARG A 179 -5.81 9.85 14.29
N TYR A 180 -5.61 11.17 14.13
CA TYR A 180 -4.54 11.82 13.35
C TYR A 180 -3.47 10.87 12.81
N ASN A 181 -3.73 10.28 11.64
CA ASN A 181 -2.84 9.31 11.01
C ASN A 181 -2.04 10.02 9.94
N LYS A 182 -0.99 10.74 10.37
CA LYS A 182 0.09 11.06 9.44
C LYS A 182 0.85 9.77 9.19
N THR A 183 0.76 9.24 7.98
CA THR A 183 1.52 8.08 7.54
C THR A 183 2.61 8.53 6.59
N ASN A 184 3.74 7.84 6.62
CA ASN A 184 4.74 8.00 5.58
C ASN A 184 4.18 7.43 4.27
N PHE A 185 4.82 7.81 3.18
CA PHE A 185 4.68 7.21 1.88
C PHE A 185 5.82 6.24 1.62
N GLN A 186 5.47 5.04 1.16
CA GLN A 186 6.41 4.08 0.61
C GLN A 186 6.44 4.27 -0.91
N GLY A 187 7.63 4.50 -1.44
CA GLY A 187 7.92 4.52 -2.87
C GLY A 187 8.13 3.12 -3.41
N TYR A 188 7.67 2.92 -4.64
CA TYR A 188 7.84 1.72 -5.46
C TYR A 188 8.33 2.13 -6.84
N LYS A 189 9.28 1.40 -7.40
CA LYS A 189 9.75 1.66 -8.75
C LYS A 189 8.68 1.22 -9.76
N ALA A 190 8.27 2.12 -10.66
CA ALA A 190 7.31 1.75 -11.70
C ALA A 190 7.92 0.74 -12.68
N THR A 191 7.13 -0.28 -13.02
CA THR A 191 7.48 -1.26 -14.05
C THR A 191 7.14 -0.71 -15.44
N ASP A 192 7.77 -1.26 -16.48
CA ASP A 192 7.45 -0.90 -17.88
C ASP A 192 5.96 -1.16 -18.20
N GLU A 193 5.40 -2.23 -17.64
CA GLU A 193 3.99 -2.57 -17.74
C GLU A 193 3.10 -1.51 -17.08
N PHE A 194 3.42 -1.10 -15.85
CA PHE A 194 2.71 -0.04 -15.14
C PHE A 194 2.67 1.25 -15.97
N ILE A 195 3.82 1.66 -16.49
CA ILE A 195 3.95 2.88 -17.31
C ILE A 195 3.14 2.76 -18.60
N SER A 196 3.18 1.60 -19.26
CA SER A 196 2.44 1.36 -20.51
C SER A 196 0.93 1.45 -20.30
N ILE A 197 0.41 0.79 -19.26
CA ILE A 197 -1.02 0.80 -18.95
C ILE A 197 -1.48 2.21 -18.55
N LEU A 198 -0.69 2.91 -17.74
CA LEU A 198 -1.00 4.27 -17.32
C LEU A 198 -1.07 5.24 -18.52
N LYS A 199 -0.16 5.08 -19.50
CA LYS A 199 -0.21 5.83 -20.76
C LYS A 199 -1.50 5.53 -21.52
N GLU A 200 -1.88 4.28 -21.67
CA GLU A 200 -3.14 3.93 -22.35
C GLU A 200 -4.37 4.56 -21.68
N LEU A 201 -4.41 4.56 -20.34
CA LEU A 201 -5.49 5.16 -19.57
C LEU A 201 -5.56 6.68 -19.70
N THR A 202 -4.43 7.35 -19.97
CA THR A 202 -4.33 8.82 -19.99
C THR A 202 -4.26 9.42 -21.41
N GLU A 203 -3.67 8.72 -22.38
CA GLU A 203 -3.48 9.17 -23.77
C GLU A 203 -4.75 9.04 -24.63
N ASN A 204 -5.70 8.20 -24.24
CA ASN A 204 -7.03 8.12 -24.88
C ASN A 204 -7.85 9.44 -24.79
N GLN A 205 -7.32 10.49 -24.15
CA GLN A 205 -7.87 11.85 -24.08
C GLN A 205 -7.16 12.85 -25.01
N ALA A 206 -5.95 12.57 -25.49
CA ALA A 206 -5.19 13.49 -26.36
C ALA A 206 -5.79 13.54 -27.77
N GLY A 207 -6.29 12.42 -28.28
CA GLY A 207 -6.94 12.34 -29.60
C GLY A 207 -8.36 12.95 -29.68
N LYS A 208 -8.95 13.38 -28.55
CA LYS A 208 -10.28 14.04 -28.51
C LYS A 208 -10.21 15.56 -28.40
N ARG A 209 -9.02 16.16 -28.35
CA ARG A 209 -8.83 17.62 -28.31
C ARG A 209 -8.57 18.24 -29.69
N GLU A 210 -8.54 17.44 -30.75
CA GLU A 210 -8.28 17.89 -32.13
C GLU A 210 -9.48 17.74 -33.10
N GLU A 211 -10.70 17.50 -32.60
CA GLU A 211 -11.94 17.58 -33.41
C GLU A 211 -12.86 18.73 -32.97
#